data_AF-A0A142XXS6-F1
#
_entry.id   AF-A0A142XXS6-F1
#
_cell.length_a   1.000
_cell.length_b   1.000
_cell.length_c   1.000
_cell.angle_alpha   90.00
_cell.angle_beta   90.00
_cell.angle_gamma   90.00
#
_symmetry.space_group_name_H-M   'P 1'
#
loop_
_entity.id
_entity.type
_entity.pdbx_description
1 polymer ?
#
loop_
_entity_poly.entity_id
_entity_poly.type
_entity_poly.pdbx_seq_one_letter_code
_entity_poly.pdbx_strand_id
1 'polypeptide(L)'
;MGTRADFYIGTGENAEWLGSVAWDGYEWQEDNDCPLMKAATEQEFREAVAAIAVKRKDWTSPQQGWPWPWDNSFTTDRAYAFCDGKTQCFEFGELPSENEEDDLAKTVGWPNMKDRKNVTMGPRSGIMLFG
;
A
#
# COMPACT_ATOMS: atom_id res chain seq x y z
N MET A 1 11.27 8.88 10.47
CA MET A 1 11.00 8.09 9.26
C MET A 1 9.57 8.40 8.84
N GLY A 2 9.33 8.91 7.63
CA GLY A 2 7.96 9.20 7.20
C GLY A 2 7.32 7.86 6.90
N THR A 3 6.08 7.63 7.33
CA THR A 3 5.42 6.35 7.11
C THR A 3 4.65 6.38 5.78
N ARG A 4 4.49 5.26 5.08
CA ARG A 4 3.88 5.19 3.73
C ARG A 4 2.99 3.97 3.58
N ALA A 5 2.00 4.07 2.69
CA ALA A 5 1.15 2.95 2.33
C ALA A 5 0.88 2.88 0.81
N ASP A 6 0.87 1.65 0.28
CA ASP A 6 0.56 1.34 -1.11
C ASP A 6 -0.72 0.50 -1.21
N PHE A 7 -1.47 0.65 -2.31
CA PHE A 7 -2.72 -0.08 -2.54
C PHE A 7 -2.68 -0.88 -3.85
N TYR A 8 -3.11 -2.14 -3.79
CA TYR A 8 -3.02 -3.09 -4.89
C TYR A 8 -4.27 -3.94 -5.07
N ILE A 9 -4.52 -4.36 -6.31
CA ILE A 9 -5.30 -5.57 -6.62
C ILE A 9 -4.34 -6.72 -6.91
N GLY A 10 -4.52 -7.83 -6.20
CA GLY A 10 -3.64 -8.99 -6.28
C GLY A 10 -2.29 -8.77 -5.59
N THR A 11 -1.45 -9.80 -5.67
CA THR A 11 -0.06 -9.80 -5.20
C THR A 11 0.84 -10.35 -6.31
N GLY A 12 2.16 -10.26 -6.14
CA GLY A 12 3.13 -10.69 -7.14
C GLY A 12 3.50 -9.60 -8.14
N GLU A 13 4.32 -9.96 -9.13
CA GLU A 13 4.84 -9.02 -10.15
C GLU A 13 3.76 -8.40 -11.04
N ASN A 14 2.59 -9.04 -11.11
CA ASN A 14 1.45 -8.59 -11.93
C ASN A 14 0.38 -7.85 -11.11
N ALA A 15 0.62 -7.56 -9.83
CA ALA A 15 -0.35 -6.82 -9.02
C ALA A 15 -0.62 -5.44 -9.63
N GLU A 16 -1.89 -5.03 -9.63
CA GLU A 16 -2.28 -3.73 -10.13
C GLU A 16 -2.14 -2.69 -9.03
N TRP A 17 -1.19 -1.77 -9.18
CA TRP A 17 -1.05 -0.63 -8.27
C TRP A 17 -2.11 0.44 -8.51
N LEU A 18 -2.88 0.72 -7.47
CA LEU A 18 -3.97 1.70 -7.47
C LEU A 18 -3.53 3.09 -7.01
N GLY A 19 -2.44 3.18 -6.28
CA GLY A 19 -1.90 4.45 -5.77
C GLY A 19 -1.22 4.28 -4.43
N SER A 20 -0.75 5.40 -3.88
CA SER A 20 0.02 5.43 -2.64
C SER A 20 -0.26 6.69 -1.82
N VAL A 21 0.04 6.63 -0.53
CA VAL A 21 -0.02 7.77 0.40
C VAL A 21 1.28 7.88 1.19
N ALA A 22 1.67 9.11 1.56
CA ALA A 22 2.80 9.38 2.44
C ALA A 22 2.34 9.33 3.91
N TRP A 23 1.67 8.24 4.28
CA TRP A 23 1.13 7.93 5.59
C TRP A 23 1.19 6.41 5.84
N ASP A 24 1.52 5.94 7.04
CA ASP A 24 1.60 4.50 7.42
C ASP A 24 0.32 3.74 7.18
N GLY A 25 -0.83 4.41 7.25
CA GLY A 25 -2.14 3.78 7.08
C GLY A 25 -2.55 2.87 8.24
N TYR A 26 -1.84 2.85 9.37
CA TYR A 26 -2.12 1.92 10.49
C TYR A 26 -3.58 1.96 10.94
N GLU A 27 -4.17 3.16 10.92
CA GLU A 27 -5.57 3.42 11.26
C GLU A 27 -6.55 2.56 10.46
N TRP A 28 -6.26 2.22 9.20
CA TRP A 28 -7.15 1.41 8.38
C TRP A 28 -7.13 -0.07 8.78
N GLN A 29 -6.02 -0.53 9.34
CA GLN A 29 -5.89 -1.90 9.83
C GLN A 29 -6.49 -2.05 11.24
N GLU A 30 -6.35 -1.04 12.11
CA GLU A 30 -6.88 -1.07 13.48
C GLU A 30 -8.39 -0.78 13.56
N ASP A 31 -8.95 -0.09 12.58
CA ASP A 31 -10.37 0.18 12.51
C ASP A 31 -11.15 -1.06 11.99
N ASN A 32 -11.82 -1.75 12.93
CA ASN A 32 -12.68 -2.91 12.65
C ASN A 32 -13.82 -2.62 11.67
N ASP A 33 -14.19 -1.35 11.49
CA ASP A 33 -15.22 -0.90 10.55
C ASP A 33 -14.65 -0.27 9.28
N CYS A 34 -13.33 -0.35 9.07
CA CYS A 34 -12.69 0.19 7.88
C CYS A 34 -13.21 -0.49 6.60
N PRO A 35 -13.80 0.26 5.65
CA PRO A 35 -14.28 -0.30 4.39
C PRO A 35 -13.17 -0.98 3.57
N LEU A 36 -11.93 -0.50 3.69
CA LEU A 36 -10.77 -1.08 3.01
C LEU A 36 -10.52 -2.52 3.48
N MET A 37 -10.53 -2.76 4.79
CA MET A 37 -10.26 -4.08 5.36
C MET A 37 -11.46 -5.03 5.28
N LYS A 38 -12.68 -4.49 5.19
CA LYS A 38 -13.92 -5.28 5.08
C LYS A 38 -14.34 -5.60 3.64
N ALA A 39 -13.63 -5.09 2.64
CA ALA A 39 -13.94 -5.38 1.25
C ALA A 39 -13.95 -6.89 1.03
N ALA A 40 -15.06 -7.40 0.50
CA ALA A 40 -15.26 -8.79 0.10
C ALA A 40 -15.16 -8.96 -1.42
N THR A 41 -15.14 -7.85 -2.15
CA THR A 41 -14.97 -7.82 -3.61
C THR A 41 -13.92 -6.80 -4.03
N GLU A 42 -13.33 -7.02 -5.20
CA GLU A 42 -12.38 -6.09 -5.79
C GLU A 42 -12.99 -4.69 -5.97
N GLN A 43 -14.27 -4.63 -6.35
CA GLN A 43 -14.99 -3.37 -6.55
C GLN A 43 -15.11 -2.58 -5.24
N GLU A 44 -15.51 -3.24 -4.15
CA GLU A 44 -15.59 -2.61 -2.81
C GLU A 44 -14.21 -2.10 -2.36
N PHE A 45 -13.15 -2.86 -2.62
CA PHE A 45 -11.80 -2.43 -2.31
C PHE A 45 -11.40 -1.18 -3.10
N ARG A 46 -11.65 -1.16 -4.42
CA ARG A 46 -11.39 0.00 -5.27
C ARG A 46 -12.17 1.24 -4.81
N GLU A 47 -13.42 1.07 -4.41
CA GLU A 47 -14.25 2.15 -3.86
C GLU A 47 -13.70 2.69 -2.54
N ALA A 48 -13.24 1.81 -1.65
CA ALA A 48 -12.60 2.20 -0.40
C ALA A 48 -11.29 2.97 -0.65
N VAL A 49 -10.44 2.49 -1.57
CA VAL A 49 -9.20 3.18 -1.99
C VAL A 49 -9.52 4.54 -2.63
N ALA A 50 -10.55 4.62 -3.47
CA ALA A 50 -10.99 5.89 -4.05
C ALA A 50 -11.47 6.89 -2.98
N ALA A 51 -12.14 6.41 -1.93
CA ALA A 51 -12.55 7.24 -0.80
C ALA A 51 -11.34 7.79 -0.02
N ILE A 52 -10.27 6.99 0.14
CA ILE A 52 -8.99 7.44 0.71
C ILE A 52 -8.37 8.52 -0.19
N ALA A 53 -8.31 8.27 -1.50
CA ALA A 53 -7.74 9.19 -2.49
C ALA A 53 -8.39 10.58 -2.48
N VAL A 54 -9.72 10.66 -2.26
CA VAL A 54 -10.44 11.94 -2.17
C VAL A 54 -10.13 12.68 -0.87
N LYS A 55 -9.95 11.96 0.25
CA LYS A 55 -9.75 12.56 1.58
C LYS A 55 -8.31 13.00 1.83
N ARG A 56 -7.34 12.31 1.22
CA ARG A 56 -5.90 12.46 1.50
C ARG A 56 -5.25 13.45 0.53
N LYS A 57 -4.59 14.48 1.07
CA LYS A 57 -3.85 15.50 0.30
C LYS A 57 -2.52 15.00 -0.27
N ASP A 58 -2.00 13.94 0.33
CA ASP A 58 -0.75 13.24 0.00
C ASP A 58 -0.97 12.01 -0.90
N TRP A 59 -2.20 11.82 -1.40
CA TRP A 59 -2.49 10.78 -2.38
C TRP A 59 -1.64 10.94 -3.64
N THR A 60 -1.13 9.82 -4.13
CA THR A 60 -0.46 9.71 -5.43
C THR A 60 -1.20 8.71 -6.30
N SER A 61 -1.71 9.19 -7.43
CA SER A 61 -2.40 8.36 -8.40
C SER A 61 -1.43 7.65 -9.37
N PRO A 62 -1.87 6.58 -10.04
CA PRO A 62 -1.09 5.88 -11.06
C PRO A 62 -0.56 6.79 -12.18
N GLN A 63 -1.31 7.84 -12.54
CA GLN A 63 -0.95 8.81 -13.57
C GLN A 63 0.12 9.81 -13.10
N GLN A 64 0.26 10.00 -11.79
CA GLN A 64 1.31 10.84 -11.22
C GLN A 64 2.65 10.11 -11.09
N GLY A 65 2.67 8.80 -11.33
CA GLY A 65 3.86 7.96 -11.23
C GLY A 65 4.16 7.53 -9.79
N TRP A 66 5.04 6.54 -9.66
CA TRP A 66 5.47 5.97 -8.40
C TRP A 66 6.24 6.99 -7.56
N PRO A 67 5.78 7.33 -6.34
CA PRO A 67 6.32 8.46 -5.59
C PRO A 67 7.59 8.13 -4.81
N TRP A 68 8.00 6.85 -4.75
CA TRP A 68 9.07 6.40 -3.87
C TRP A 68 10.42 6.23 -4.58
N PRO A 69 11.55 6.39 -3.85
CA PRO A 69 12.88 6.19 -4.42
C PRO A 69 13.26 4.72 -4.61
N TRP A 70 12.52 3.78 -4.05
CA TRP A 70 12.72 2.33 -4.21
C TRP A 70 11.84 1.76 -5.33
N ASP A 71 12.11 0.52 -5.76
CA ASP A 71 11.51 -0.07 -6.96
C ASP A 71 10.20 -0.85 -6.68
N ASN A 72 9.82 -1.12 -5.44
CA ASN A 72 8.65 -1.94 -5.12
C ASN A 72 8.21 -1.78 -3.64
N SER A 73 7.12 -2.41 -3.20
CA SER A 73 6.59 -2.18 -1.85
C SER A 73 7.35 -2.84 -0.70
N PHE A 74 8.51 -3.49 -0.90
CA PHE A 74 9.29 -4.08 0.20
C PHE A 74 9.84 -3.05 1.20
N THR A 75 9.96 -1.79 0.81
CA THR A 75 10.43 -0.70 1.68
C THR A 75 9.29 0.20 2.16
N THR A 76 8.06 -0.05 1.69
CA THR A 76 6.87 0.66 2.13
C THR A 76 6.41 0.08 3.47
N ASP A 77 6.05 0.95 4.43
CA ASP A 77 5.64 0.52 5.77
C ASP A 77 4.41 -0.40 5.72
N ARG A 78 3.42 -0.06 4.87
CA ARG A 78 2.28 -0.94 4.58
C ARG A 78 1.97 -1.09 3.10
N ALA A 79 1.59 -2.29 2.69
CA ALA A 79 0.92 -2.52 1.42
C ALA A 79 -0.42 -3.21 1.66
N TYR A 80 -1.50 -2.60 1.19
CA TYR A 80 -2.84 -3.18 1.23
C TYR A 80 -3.13 -3.80 -0.13
N ALA A 81 -3.39 -5.10 -0.15
CA ALA A 81 -3.72 -5.82 -1.38
C ALA A 81 -5.03 -6.57 -1.23
N PHE A 82 -5.91 -6.44 -2.22
CA PHE A 82 -7.08 -7.32 -2.32
C PHE A 82 -6.74 -8.57 -3.11
N CYS A 83 -6.71 -9.73 -2.46
CA CYS A 83 -6.43 -11.02 -3.08
C CYS A 83 -7.19 -12.15 -2.37
N ASP A 84 -7.53 -13.19 -3.12
CA ASP A 84 -8.30 -14.35 -2.61
C ASP A 84 -9.61 -13.96 -1.90
N GLY A 85 -10.28 -12.91 -2.39
CA GLY A 85 -11.57 -12.45 -1.87
C GLY A 85 -11.50 -11.66 -0.56
N LYS A 86 -10.30 -11.26 -0.11
CA LYS A 86 -10.11 -10.46 1.10
C LYS A 86 -9.02 -9.42 0.94
N THR A 87 -9.06 -8.39 1.79
CA THR A 87 -7.95 -7.46 1.94
C THR A 87 -6.89 -8.03 2.87
N GLN A 88 -5.64 -7.95 2.44
CA GLN A 88 -4.46 -8.28 3.22
C GLN A 88 -3.60 -7.04 3.42
N CYS A 89 -3.03 -6.89 4.62
CA CYS A 89 -2.07 -5.86 4.94
C CYS A 89 -0.68 -6.50 5.10
N PHE A 90 0.29 -5.99 4.36
CA PHE A 90 1.68 -6.42 4.40
C PHE A 90 2.51 -5.34 5.06
N GLU A 91 3.34 -5.69 6.03
CA GLU A 91 4.28 -4.77 6.68
C GLU A 91 5.68 -5.02 6.12
N PHE A 92 6.27 -4.00 5.49
CA PHE A 92 7.57 -4.13 4.80
C PHE A 92 7.63 -5.31 3.80
N GLY A 93 6.50 -5.59 3.14
CA GLY A 93 6.36 -6.66 2.15
C GLY A 93 6.13 -8.06 2.73
N GLU A 94 5.96 -8.18 4.04
CA GLU A 94 5.66 -9.44 4.74
C GLU A 94 4.21 -9.45 5.23
N LEU A 95 3.52 -10.59 5.06
CA LEU A 95 2.26 -10.81 5.78
C LEU A 95 2.56 -11.05 7.27
N PRO A 96 1.84 -10.38 8.18
CA PRO A 96 1.93 -10.71 9.60
C PRO A 96 1.55 -12.18 9.80
N SER A 97 2.35 -12.92 10.57
CA SER A 97 2.06 -14.33 10.88
C SER A 97 0.78 -14.42 11.69
N GLU A 98 -0.22 -15.15 11.19
CA GLU A 98 -1.48 -15.37 11.92
C GLU A 98 -1.29 -16.27 13.16
N ASN A 99 -0.16 -17.00 13.29
CA ASN A 99 0.20 -17.83 14.44
C ASN A 99 1.72 -17.83 14.72
N GLU A 100 2.13 -17.80 15.99
CA GLU A 100 3.54 -17.90 16.42
C GLU A 100 4.22 -19.24 16.04
N GLU A 101 3.45 -20.27 15.67
CA GLU A 101 3.97 -21.58 15.24
C GLU A 101 4.16 -21.69 13.72
N ASP A 102 3.62 -20.77 12.93
CA ASP A 102 3.79 -20.73 11.46
C ASP A 102 4.95 -19.76 11.15
N ASP A 103 6.16 -20.25 11.41
CA ASP A 103 7.43 -19.52 11.51
C ASP A 103 7.95 -18.92 10.17
N LEU A 104 7.06 -18.76 9.17
CA LEU A 104 7.40 -18.23 7.85
C LEU A 104 6.47 -17.07 7.51
N ALA A 105 6.95 -15.85 7.78
CA ALA A 105 6.43 -14.64 7.16
C ALA A 105 6.29 -14.88 5.64
N LYS A 106 5.06 -14.80 5.13
CA LYS A 106 4.82 -15.00 3.69
C LYS A 106 5.18 -13.72 2.96
N THR A 107 6.38 -13.70 2.41
CA THR A 107 6.79 -12.67 1.45
C THR A 107 6.14 -12.97 0.11
N VAL A 108 5.44 -11.97 -0.45
CA VAL A 108 4.94 -12.02 -1.83
C VAL A 108 5.75 -11.10 -2.72
N GLY A 109 5.80 -11.39 -4.02
CA GLY A 109 6.37 -10.46 -4.99
C GLY A 109 5.55 -9.18 -5.10
N TRP A 110 6.17 -8.12 -5.61
CA TRP A 110 5.51 -6.85 -5.93
C TRP A 110 5.97 -6.38 -7.31
N PRO A 111 5.12 -5.65 -8.05
CA PRO A 111 5.49 -5.11 -9.35
C PRO A 111 6.72 -4.19 -9.22
N ASN A 112 7.61 -4.26 -10.21
CA ASN A 112 8.75 -3.36 -10.32
C ASN A 112 8.29 -2.00 -10.88
N MET A 113 8.40 -0.97 -10.07
CA MET A 113 7.96 0.40 -10.33
C MET A 113 9.06 1.30 -10.88
N LYS A 114 10.26 0.77 -11.15
CA LYS A 114 11.40 1.55 -11.63
C LYS A 114 11.06 2.46 -12.80
N ASP A 115 10.32 1.96 -13.78
CA ASP A 115 9.95 2.71 -14.99
C ASP A 115 8.78 3.67 -14.77
N ARG A 116 8.07 3.54 -13.63
CA ARG A 116 6.96 4.42 -13.24
C ARG A 116 7.40 5.51 -12.27
N LYS A 117 8.64 5.49 -11.78
CA LYS A 117 9.17 6.44 -10.80
C LYS A 117 9.00 7.89 -11.24
N ASN A 118 8.39 8.68 -10.36
CA ASN A 118 8.27 10.12 -10.49
C ASN A 118 8.33 10.76 -9.11
N VAL A 119 9.50 10.64 -8.48
CA VAL A 119 9.73 11.12 -7.10
C VAL A 119 9.64 12.64 -7.08
N THR A 120 8.76 13.19 -6.25
CA THR A 120 8.60 14.64 -6.07
C THR A 120 8.87 15.04 -4.64
N MET A 121 9.37 16.26 -4.44
CA MET A 121 9.37 16.91 -3.13
C MET A 121 7.96 17.44 -2.79
N GLY A 122 7.60 17.45 -1.51
CA GLY A 122 6.35 18.02 -1.02
C GLY A 122 5.43 17.01 -0.31
N PRO A 123 4.12 17.29 -0.19
CA PRO A 123 3.20 16.50 0.64
C PRO A 123 3.07 15.03 0.24
N ARG A 124 3.38 14.69 -1.01
CA ARG A 124 3.35 13.32 -1.55
C ARG A 124 4.71 12.61 -1.46
N SER A 125 5.72 13.28 -0.90
CA SER A 125 7.06 12.76 -0.78
C SER A 125 7.13 11.74 0.36
N GLY A 126 7.60 10.53 0.05
CA GLY A 126 7.99 9.56 1.05
C GLY A 126 9.32 9.93 1.73
N ILE A 127 10.05 10.92 1.22
CA ILE A 127 11.33 11.37 1.73
C ILE A 127 11.11 12.51 2.72
N MET A 128 11.51 12.31 3.98
CA MET A 128 11.62 13.40 4.96
C MET A 128 12.96 14.11 4.78
N LEU A 129 12.90 15.41 4.52
CA LEU A 129 14.08 16.28 4.57
C LEU A 129 14.24 16.76 6.01
N PHE A 130 15.32 16.35 6.66
CA PHE A 130 15.77 16.99 7.89
C PHE A 130 16.61 18.20 7.48
N GLY A 131 16.10 19.39 7.78
CA GLY A 131 16.81 20.66 7.69
C GLY A 131 17.06 21.24 9.07
#